data_AF-A0A3E0QEL7-F1
#
_entry.id   AF-A0A3E0QEL7-F1
#
_cell.length_a   1.000
_cell.length_b   1.000
_cell.length_c   1.000
_cell.angle_alpha   90.00
_cell.angle_beta   90.00
_cell.angle_gamma   90.00
#
_symmetry.space_group_name_H-M   'P 1'
#
loop_
_entity.id
_entity.type
_entity.pdbx_description
1 polymer ?
#
loop_
_entity_poly.entity_id
_entity_poly.type
_entity_poly.pdbx_seq_one_letter_code
_entity_poly.pdbx_strand_id
1 'polypeptide(L)' 'MKDKNLPLDYDNRTLEELTDEANQMIKSLEEKDDLDNSVESFQELLKLNNLIEKKFQKNLRSISENTNKKIKDIIKRK' A
#
# COMPACT_ATOMS: atom_id res chain seq x y z
N MET A 1 -0.21 -15.86 -9.52
CA MET A 1 1.16 -15.35 -9.68
C MET A 1 1.89 -15.56 -8.37
N LYS A 2 3.15 -16.01 -8.40
CA LYS A 2 3.91 -16.37 -7.18
C LYS A 2 3.99 -15.16 -6.24
N ASP A 3 3.40 -15.28 -5.06
CA ASP A 3 3.63 -14.36 -3.96
C ASP A 3 5.11 -14.39 -3.61
N LYS A 4 5.85 -13.44 -4.19
CA LYS A 4 7.17 -13.09 -3.72
C LYS A 4 6.93 -12.37 -2.40
N ASN A 5 7.25 -13.04 -1.30
CA ASN A 5 7.28 -12.47 0.04
C ASN A 5 8.08 -11.15 -0.03
N LEU A 6 7.37 -10.02 0.11
CA LEU A 6 8.02 -8.74 0.32
C LEU A 6 8.68 -8.74 1.71
N PRO A 7 9.75 -7.95 1.90
CA PRO A 7 10.45 -7.88 3.19
C PRO A 7 9.51 -7.52 4.34
N LEU A 8 9.71 -8.17 5.49
CA LEU A 8 8.94 -8.01 6.72
C LEU A 8 8.91 -6.56 7.27
N ASP A 9 9.81 -5.68 6.83
CA ASP A 9 9.93 -4.32 7.37
C ASP A 9 8.80 -3.37 6.97
N TYR A 10 8.01 -3.72 5.95
CA TYR A 10 6.93 -2.85 5.47
C TYR A 10 5.62 -2.99 6.26
N ASP A 11 5.44 -4.09 7.00
CA ASP A 11 4.22 -4.30 7.78
C ASP A 11 4.06 -3.28 8.92
N ASN A 12 5.17 -2.73 9.41
CA ASN A 12 5.19 -1.74 10.48
C ASN A 12 4.88 -0.31 10.01
N ARG A 13 4.98 -0.02 8.71
CA ARG A 13 4.70 1.31 8.17
C ARG A 13 3.22 1.52 7.90
N THR A 14 2.73 2.72 8.13
CA THR A 14 1.35 3.14 7.84
C THR A 14 1.11 3.25 6.33
N LEU A 15 -0.17 3.28 5.92
CA LEU A 15 -0.50 3.44 4.49
C LEU A 15 -0.06 4.84 3.99
N GLU A 16 -0.16 5.83 4.87
CA GLU A 16 0.22 7.22 4.61
C GLU A 16 1.73 7.33 4.38
N GLU A 17 2.56 6.80 5.29
CA GLU A 17 4.03 6.81 5.13
C GLU A 17 4.50 6.15 3.83
N LEU A 18 3.88 5.02 3.45
CA LEU A 18 4.23 4.35 2.18
C LEU A 18 3.82 5.19 0.97
N THR A 19 2.67 5.87 1.05
CA THR A 19 2.18 6.74 -0.03
C THR A 19 3.03 7.99 -0.17
N ASP A 20 3.47 8.57 0.94
CA ASP A 20 4.37 9.71 0.94
C ASP A 20 5.75 9.36 0.36
N GLU A 21 6.29 8.20 0.71
CA GLU A 21 7.54 7.68 0.12
C GLU A 21 7.39 7.48 -1.40
N ALA A 22 6.27 6.90 -1.86
CA ALA A 22 6.00 6.75 -3.29
C ALA A 22 5.91 8.11 -4.00
N ASN A 23 5.25 9.09 -3.40
CA ASN A 23 5.15 10.46 -3.93
C ASN A 23 6.53 11.14 -4.01
N GLN A 24 7.40 10.91 -3.04
CA GLN A 24 8.79 11.41 -3.08
C GLN A 24 9.58 10.76 -4.22
N MET A 25 9.47 9.44 -4.39
CA MET A 25 10.12 8.73 -5.51
C MET A 25 9.64 9.25 -6.87
N ILE A 26 8.34 9.50 -7.04
CA ILE A 26 7.78 10.06 -8.28
C ILE A 26 8.41 11.43 -8.57
N LYS A 27 8.45 12.34 -7.59
CA LYS A 27 9.08 13.66 -7.77
C LYS A 27 10.55 13.53 -8.18
N SER A 28 11.31 12.67 -7.50
CA SER A 28 12.71 12.43 -7.84
C SER A 28 12.92 11.79 -9.21
N LEU A 29 11.94 11.02 -9.70
CA LEU A 29 11.96 10.44 -11.04
C LEU A 29 11.60 11.48 -12.11
N GLU A 30 10.64 12.37 -11.84
CA GLU A 30 10.25 13.47 -12.73
C GLU A 30 11.35 14.51 -12.92
N GLU A 31 12.21 14.69 -11.91
CA GLU A 31 13.36 15.60 -11.96
C GLU A 31 14.59 15.02 -12.69
N LYS A 32 14.62 13.72 -12.99
CA LYS A 32 15.76 13.06 -13.66
C LYS A 32 15.53 13.01 -15.18
N ASP A 33 16.47 13.57 -15.93
CA ASP A 33 16.51 13.48 -17.41
C ASP A 33 17.10 12.15 -17.93
N ASP A 34 17.76 11.38 -17.07
CA ASP A 34 18.45 10.14 -17.44
C ASP A 34 17.57 8.91 -17.21
N LEU A 35 17.01 8.40 -18.32
CA LEU A 35 16.09 7.27 -18.34
C LEU A 35 16.77 5.96 -17.89
N ASP A 36 18.00 5.70 -18.32
CA ASP A 36 18.71 4.45 -18.03
C ASP A 36 19.06 4.34 -16.54
N ASN A 37 19.44 5.47 -15.93
CA ASN A 37 19.71 5.55 -14.48
C ASN A 37 18.43 5.56 -13.61
N SER A 38 17.24 5.62 -14.23
CA SER A 38 15.95 5.67 -13.53
C SER A 38 15.22 4.32 -13.47
N VAL A 39 15.63 3.33 -14.28
CA VAL A 39 14.95 2.02 -14.39
C VAL A 39 14.84 1.32 -13.04
N GLU A 40 15.90 1.34 -12.23
CA GLU A 40 15.88 0.73 -10.89
C GLU A 40 14.89 1.43 -9.96
N SER A 41 14.91 2.76 -9.93
CA SER A 41 13.97 3.58 -9.16
C SER A 41 12.51 3.36 -9.58
N PHE A 42 12.24 3.18 -10.88
CA PHE A 42 10.89 2.81 -11.35
C PHE A 42 10.47 1.41 -10.88
N GLN A 43 11.38 0.44 -10.87
CA GLN A 43 11.10 -0.90 -10.36
C GLN A 43 10.82 -0.89 -8.85
N GLU A 44 11.52 -0.06 -8.09
CA GLU A 44 11.27 0.15 -6.67
C GLU A 44 9.92 0.81 -6.42
N LEU A 45 9.60 1.89 -7.15
CA LEU A 45 8.29 2.53 -7.10
C LEU A 45 7.16 1.55 -7.41
N LEU A 46 7.33 0.68 -8.42
CA LEU A 46 6.34 -0.35 -8.75
C LEU A 46 6.13 -1.35 -7.60
N LYS A 47 7.20 -1.79 -6.94
CA LYS A 47 7.10 -2.68 -5.77
C LYS A 47 6.38 -1.99 -4.62
N LEU A 48 6.72 -0.73 -4.34
CA LEU A 48 6.10 0.08 -3.30
C LEU A 48 4.60 0.30 -3.58
N ASN A 49 4.24 0.62 -4.82
CA ASN A 49 2.84 0.83 -5.20
C ASN A 49 2.00 -0.46 -5.05
N ASN A 50 2.54 -1.62 -5.44
CA ASN A 50 1.89 -2.91 -5.23
C ASN A 50 1.67 -3.22 -3.73
N LEU A 51 2.60 -2.81 -2.87
CA LEU A 51 2.46 -2.95 -1.42
C LEU A 51 1.36 -2.03 -0.87
N ILE A 52 1.32 -0.76 -1.30
CA ILE A 52 0.27 0.20 -0.95
C ILE A 52 -1.11 -0.36 -1.31
N GLU A 53 -1.26 -0.88 -2.53
CA GLU A 53 -2.51 -1.49 -2.99
C GLU A 53 -2.95 -2.64 -2.07
N LYS A 54 -2.05 -3.60 -1.80
CA LYS A 54 -2.33 -4.74 -0.92
C LYS A 54 -2.76 -4.28 0.48
N LYS A 55 -2.08 -3.27 1.04
CA LYS A 55 -2.38 -2.73 2.37
C LYS A 55 -3.71 -1.99 2.41
N PHE A 56 -4.00 -1.18 1.39
CA PHE A 56 -5.28 -0.51 1.23
C PHE A 56 -6.44 -1.52 1.17
N GLN A 57 -6.32 -2.56 0.34
CA GLN A 57 -7.34 -3.61 0.23
C GLN A 57 -7.56 -4.33 1.56
N LYS A 58 -6.49 -4.66 2.30
CA LYS A 58 -6.59 -5.31 3.62
C LYS A 58 -7.31 -4.41 4.64
N ASN A 59 -6.96 -3.13 4.68
CA ASN A 59 -7.62 -2.16 5.56
C ASN A 59 -9.10 -2.01 5.23
N LEU A 60 -9.45 -1.90 3.94
CA LEU A 60 -10.82 -1.79 3.48
C LEU A 60 -11.66 -3.01 3.89
N ARG A 61 -11.14 -4.23 3.71
CA ARG A 61 -11.80 -5.47 4.15
C ARG A 61 -12.04 -5.47 5.65
N SER A 62 -11.04 -5.14 6.45
CA SER A 62 -11.15 -5.06 7.91
C SER A 62 -12.22 -4.05 8.36
N ILE A 63 -12.30 -2.87 7.73
CA ILE A 63 -13.33 -1.87 8.02
C ILE A 63 -14.72 -2.43 7.70
N SER A 64 -14.88 -3.06 6.52
CA SER A 64 -16.15 -3.65 6.10
C SER A 64 -16.63 -4.75 7.05
N GLU A 65 -15.75 -5.68 7.42
CA GLU A 65 -16.03 -6.76 8.36
C GLU A 65 -16.43 -6.22 9.74
N ASN A 66 -15.66 -5.27 10.28
CA ASN A 66 -15.95 -4.64 11.56
C ASN A 66 -17.28 -3.89 11.56
N THR A 67 -17.59 -3.19 10.46
CA THR A 67 -18.86 -2.47 10.31
C THR A 67 -20.03 -3.42 10.27
N ASN A 68 -19.94 -4.48 9.45
CA ASN A 68 -20.96 -5.51 9.36
C ASN A 68 -21.18 -6.23 10.70
N LYS A 69 -20.11 -6.48 11.46
CA LYS A 69 -20.20 -7.05 12.82
C LYS A 69 -20.98 -6.12 13.75
N LYS A 70 -20.62 -4.83 13.81
CA LYS A 70 -21.32 -3.84 14.63
C LYS A 70 -22.80 -3.74 14.27
N ILE A 71 -23.15 -3.73 12.98
CA ILE A 71 -24.54 -3.71 12.51
C ILE A 71 -25.29 -4.95 13.00
N LYS A 72 -24.71 -6.16 12.84
CA LYS A 72 -25.32 -7.40 13.33
C LYS A 72 -25.52 -7.40 14.85
N ASP A 73 -24.56 -6.87 15.59
CA ASP A 73 -24.66 -6.77 17.06
C ASP A 73 -25.77 -5.80 17.50
N ILE A 74 -25.99 -4.71 16.77
CA ILE A 74 -27.12 -3.79 17.01
C ILE A 74 -28.45 -4.49 16.72
N ILE A 75 -28.56 -5.18 15.58
CA ILE A 75 -29.79 -5.89 15.19
C ILE A 75 -30.15 -6.98 16.21
N LYS A 76 -29.17 -7.74 16.72
CA LYS A 76 -29.40 -8.79 17.73
C LYS A 76 -29.85 -8.29 19.10
N ARG A 77 -29.54 -7.04 19.44
CA ARG A 77 -29.94 -6.41 20.71
C ARG A 77 -31.36 -5.84 20.68
N LYS A 78 -31.95 -5.77 19.48
CA LYS A 78 -33.30 -5.27 19.24
C LYS A 78 -34.28 -6.43 19.19
#